data_AF-A0A0D6QDZ9-F1
#
_entry.id   AF-A0A0D6QDZ9-F1
#
_cell.length_a   1.000
_cell.length_b   1.000
_cell.length_c   1.000
_cell.angle_alpha   90.00
_cell.angle_beta   90.00
_cell.angle_gamma   90.00
#
_symmetry.space_group_name_H-M   'P 1'
#
loop_
_entity.id
_entity.type
_entity.pdbx_description
1 polymer ?
#
loop_
_entity_poly.entity_id
_entity_poly.type
_entity_poly.pdbx_seq_one_letter_code
_entity_poly.pdbx_strand_id
1 'polypeptide(L)'
;MLDALAARARPGARVYWPRTAEAAVEVYARDGRLRADLRRAEAPEDADVAVVAVDGAARDAEYRTWAAFRDARPVAGAFLDEVPLVLVYARPGAWR
;
A
#
# COMPACT_ATOMS: atom_id res chain seq x y z
N MET A 1 -8.80 -3.56 -4.45
CA MET A 1 -7.40 -3.24 -4.04
C MET A 1 -6.89 -4.18 -2.96
N LEU A 2 -7.61 -4.32 -1.84
CA LEU A 2 -7.23 -5.26 -0.77
C LEU A 2 -7.02 -6.70 -1.28
N ASP A 3 -7.84 -7.17 -2.21
CA ASP A 3 -7.67 -8.50 -2.82
C ASP A 3 -6.36 -8.64 -3.61
N ALA A 4 -5.98 -7.59 -4.36
CA ALA A 4 -4.71 -7.57 -5.08
C ALA A 4 -3.53 -7.57 -4.11
N LEU A 5 -3.60 -6.79 -3.04
CA LEU A 5 -2.60 -6.80 -1.98
C LEU A 5 -2.51 -8.17 -1.31
N ALA A 6 -3.63 -8.81 -0.98
CA ALA A 6 -3.67 -10.14 -0.39
C ALA A 6 -3.06 -11.20 -1.32
N ALA A 7 -3.37 -11.16 -2.62
CA ALA A 7 -2.88 -12.14 -3.58
C ALA A 7 -1.40 -11.97 -3.94
N ARG A 8 -0.90 -10.73 -3.97
CA ARG A 8 0.38 -10.41 -4.65
C ARG A 8 1.49 -9.99 -3.69
N ALA A 9 1.16 -9.46 -2.52
CA ALA A 9 2.18 -9.13 -1.52
C ALA A 9 2.88 -10.40 -1.04
N ARG A 10 4.21 -10.32 -0.83
CA ARG A 10 4.95 -11.42 -0.23
C ARG A 10 4.39 -11.81 1.16
N PRO A 11 4.59 -13.05 1.62
CA PRO A 11 4.34 -13.43 3.02
C PRO A 11 5.02 -12.48 4.01
N GLY A 12 4.29 -12.06 5.05
CA GLY A 12 4.79 -11.22 6.13
C GLY A 12 5.11 -9.77 5.76
N ALA A 13 4.67 -9.29 4.59
CA ALA A 13 5.03 -7.95 4.11
C ALA A 13 4.59 -6.84 5.07
N ARG A 14 5.48 -5.84 5.26
CA ARG A 14 5.17 -4.59 5.96
C ARG A 14 4.53 -3.61 4.99
N VAL A 15 3.31 -3.15 5.29
CA VAL A 15 2.49 -2.30 4.42
C VAL A 15 2.31 -0.92 5.04
N TYR A 16 2.77 0.11 4.34
CA TYR A 16 2.57 1.51 4.72
C TYR A 16 1.23 2.04 4.22
N TRP A 17 0.45 2.62 5.15
CA TRP A 17 -0.88 3.16 4.92
C TRP A 17 -0.96 4.62 5.41
N PRO A 18 -0.47 5.61 4.63
CA PRO A 18 -0.31 6.99 5.10
C PRO A 18 -1.60 7.66 5.55
N ARG A 19 -2.74 7.26 4.99
CA ARG A 19 -4.04 7.93 5.16
C ARG A 19 -5.12 6.98 5.66
N THR A 20 -4.80 5.73 5.91
CA THR A 20 -5.76 4.74 6.41
C THR A 20 -5.58 4.60 7.91
N ALA A 21 -6.67 4.83 8.64
CA ALA A 21 -6.69 4.64 10.08
C ALA A 21 -6.33 3.18 10.42
N GLU A 22 -5.56 2.98 11.48
CA GLU A 22 -5.16 1.66 11.96
C GLU A 22 -6.37 0.75 12.21
N ALA A 23 -7.39 1.26 12.89
CA ALA A 23 -8.64 0.54 13.12
C ALA A 23 -9.33 0.04 11.83
N ALA A 24 -9.21 0.78 10.72
CA ALA A 24 -9.76 0.32 9.44
C ALA A 24 -8.95 -0.86 8.88
N VAL A 25 -7.62 -0.83 8.99
CA VAL A 25 -6.74 -1.93 8.58
C VAL A 25 -7.02 -3.19 9.41
N GLU A 26 -7.22 -3.04 10.72
CA GLU A 26 -7.60 -4.12 11.63
C GLU A 26 -8.94 -4.75 11.25
N VAL A 27 -9.95 -3.93 10.92
CA VAL A 27 -11.25 -4.40 10.45
C VAL A 27 -11.11 -5.19 9.15
N TYR A 28 -10.31 -4.72 8.19
CA TYR A 28 -10.08 -5.47 6.95
C TYR A 28 -9.46 -6.85 7.19
N ALA A 29 -8.53 -6.95 8.15
CA ALA A 29 -7.94 -8.23 8.53
C ALA A 29 -8.97 -9.14 9.23
N ARG A 30 -9.74 -8.58 10.17
CA ARG A 30 -10.80 -9.31 10.89
C ARG A 30 -11.88 -9.85 9.96
N ASP A 31 -12.24 -9.10 8.93
CA ASP A 31 -13.25 -9.49 7.93
C ASP A 31 -12.69 -10.42 6.83
N GLY A 32 -11.42 -10.83 6.93
CA GLY A 32 -10.78 -11.72 5.95
C GLY A 32 -10.51 -11.06 4.59
N ARG A 33 -10.66 -9.74 4.47
CA ARG A 33 -10.41 -8.96 3.25
C ARG A 33 -8.93 -8.60 3.08
N LEU A 34 -8.18 -8.62 4.17
CA LEU A 34 -6.73 -8.47 4.22
C LEU A 34 -6.14 -9.72 4.88
N ARG A 35 -5.01 -10.21 4.38
CA ARG A 35 -4.30 -11.33 5.01
C ARG A 35 -3.77 -10.93 6.39
N ALA A 36 -3.98 -11.81 7.37
CA ALA A 36 -3.56 -11.60 8.76
C ALA A 36 -2.04 -11.57 8.99
N ASP A 37 -1.23 -12.06 8.05
CA ASP A 37 0.23 -12.03 8.16
C ASP A 37 0.85 -10.69 7.71
N LEU A 38 0.08 -9.85 7.02
CA LEU A 38 0.51 -8.51 6.62
C LEU A 38 0.60 -7.61 7.85
N ARG A 39 1.68 -6.85 7.95
CA ARG A 39 1.95 -5.98 9.11
C ARG A 39 1.87 -4.53 8.69
N ARG A 40 1.32 -3.67 9.54
CA ARG A 40 1.37 -2.22 9.30
C ARG A 40 2.81 -1.71 9.45
N ALA A 41 3.21 -0.79 8.58
CA ALA A 41 4.40 0.02 8.74
C ALA A 41 3.96 1.46 9.06
N GLU A 42 4.66 2.11 9.99
CA GLU A 42 4.41 3.50 10.38
C GLU A 42 4.99 4.50 9.36
N ALA A 43 5.97 4.08 8.57
CA ALA A 43 6.66 4.92 7.60
C ALA A 43 7.08 4.12 6.35
N PRO A 44 7.24 4.75 5.18
CA PRO A 44 7.61 4.04 3.95
C PRO A 44 9.04 3.47 3.98
N GLU A 45 9.93 4.03 4.79
CA GLU A 45 11.31 3.55 4.97
C GLU A 45 11.33 2.13 5.56
N ASP A 46 10.35 1.83 6.40
CA ASP A 46 10.12 0.56 7.09
C ASP A 46 9.29 -0.44 6.29
N ALA A 47 8.74 -0.02 5.14
CA ALA A 47 7.75 -0.78 4.40
C ALA A 47 8.35 -1.57 3.23
N ASP A 48 7.66 -2.66 2.90
CA ASP A 48 7.87 -3.44 1.68
C ASP A 48 6.92 -3.01 0.56
N VAL A 49 5.71 -2.61 0.95
CA VAL A 49 4.62 -2.18 0.07
C VAL A 49 4.01 -0.90 0.65
N ALA A 50 3.63 0.04 -0.20
CA ALA A 50 2.90 1.24 0.21
C ALA A 50 1.60 1.33 -0.59
N VAL A 51 0.50 1.63 0.09
CA VAL A 51 -0.81 1.83 -0.54
C VAL A 51 -1.23 3.28 -0.33
N VAL A 52 -1.11 4.07 -1.39
CA VAL A 52 -1.25 5.52 -1.34
C VAL A 52 -2.54 5.92 -2.05
N ALA A 53 -3.46 6.55 -1.31
CA ALA A 53 -4.62 7.18 -1.92
C ALA A 53 -4.16 8.39 -2.74
N VAL A 54 -4.65 8.53 -3.97
CA VAL A 54 -4.34 9.69 -4.82
C VAL A 54 -5.38 10.76 -4.52
N ASP A 55 -5.21 11.42 -3.38
CA ASP A 55 -5.91 12.64 -3.03
C ASP A 55 -4.91 13.81 -2.96
N GLY A 56 -5.39 15.06 -3.09
CA GLY A 56 -4.51 16.23 -3.10
C GLY A 56 -3.65 16.38 -1.83
N ALA A 57 -4.03 15.74 -0.72
CA ALA A 57 -3.29 15.75 0.54
C ALA A 57 -2.23 14.64 0.64
N ALA A 58 -2.28 13.62 -0.23
CA ALA A 58 -1.37 12.48 -0.21
C ALA A 58 -0.09 12.66 -1.04
N ARG A 59 0.08 13.82 -1.69
CA ARG A 59 1.23 14.08 -2.57
C ARG A 59 2.56 13.95 -1.84
N ASP A 60 2.61 14.36 -0.57
CA ASP A 60 3.80 14.18 0.28
C ASP A 60 4.09 12.70 0.57
N ALA A 61 3.07 11.92 0.91
CA ALA A 61 3.22 10.50 1.19
C ALA A 61 3.69 9.69 -0.04
N GLU A 62 3.24 10.07 -1.23
CA GLU A 62 3.68 9.49 -2.49
C GLU A 62 5.16 9.79 -2.75
N TYR A 63 5.60 11.05 -2.65
CA TYR A 63 7.01 11.40 -2.82
C TYR A 63 7.92 10.76 -1.77
N ARG A 64 7.48 10.68 -0.52
CA ARG A 64 8.21 9.94 0.53
C ARG A 64 8.33 8.46 0.21
N THR A 65 7.28 7.85 -0.33
CA THR A 65 7.31 6.46 -0.79
C THR A 65 8.32 6.28 -1.92
N TRP A 66 8.31 7.17 -2.92
CA TRP A 66 9.27 7.10 -4.03
C TRP A 66 10.72 7.24 -3.57
N ALA A 67 10.99 8.17 -2.64
CA ALA A 67 12.32 8.33 -2.06
C ALA A 67 12.76 7.08 -1.28
N ALA A 68 11.87 6.52 -0.46
CA ALA A 68 12.15 5.32 0.33
C ALA A 68 12.38 4.07 -0.54
N PHE A 69 11.59 3.90 -1.59
CA PHE A 69 11.64 2.72 -2.48
C PHE A 69 12.66 2.88 -3.60
N ARG A 70 13.12 4.11 -3.85
CA ARG A 70 13.96 4.52 -4.99
C ARG A 70 13.32 4.15 -6.33
N ASP A 71 11.99 4.20 -6.38
CA ASP A 71 11.19 3.90 -7.55
C ASP A 71 9.87 4.67 -7.47
N ALA A 72 9.48 5.30 -8.57
CA ALA A 72 8.23 6.05 -8.72
C ALA A 72 7.17 5.27 -9.52
N ARG A 73 7.46 4.05 -9.96
CA ARG A 73 6.56 3.25 -10.76
C ARG A 73 5.58 2.47 -9.87
N PRO A 74 4.26 2.68 -9.97
CA PRO A 74 3.30 1.85 -9.27
C PRO A 74 3.23 0.45 -9.87
N VAL A 75 3.05 -0.56 -9.03
CA VAL A 75 2.89 -1.97 -9.41
C VAL A 75 1.42 -2.37 -9.59
N ALA A 76 0.50 -1.60 -9.02
CA ALA A 76 -0.94 -1.75 -9.18
C ALA A 76 -1.67 -0.43 -8.87
N GLY A 77 -2.94 -0.33 -9.26
CA GLY A 77 -3.79 0.81 -8.91
C GLY A 77 -5.26 0.46 -8.95
N ALA A 78 -6.07 1.25 -8.25
CA ALA A 78 -7.52 1.28 -8.38
C ALA A 78 -7.89 2.59 -9.09
N PHE A 79 -8.67 2.46 -10.16
CA PHE A 79 -9.00 3.57 -11.06
C PHE A 79 -10.51 3.73 -11.14
N LEU A 80 -10.96 4.97 -11.27
CA LEU A 80 -12.28 5.30 -11.77
C LEU A 80 -12.09 5.84 -13.18
N ASP A 81 -12.49 5.06 -14.17
CA ASP A 81 -12.09 5.23 -15.57
C ASP A 81 -10.56 5.30 -15.69
N GLU A 82 -10.01 6.45 -16.07
CA GLU A 82 -8.56 6.68 -16.20
C GLU A 82 -7.96 7.41 -14.97
N VAL A 83 -8.79 7.80 -14.01
CA VAL A 83 -8.37 8.58 -12.84
C VAL A 83 -7.92 7.63 -11.72
N PRO A 84 -6.65 7.67 -11.29
CA PRO A 84 -6.20 6.86 -10.18
C PRO A 84 -6.81 7.35 -8.87
N LEU A 85 -7.39 6.43 -8.10
CA LEU A 85 -7.88 6.69 -6.74
C LEU A 85 -6.89 6.18 -5.69
N VAL A 86 -6.22 5.06 -5.98
CA VAL A 86 -5.20 4.45 -5.12
C VAL A 86 -4.11 3.86 -5.98
N LEU A 87 -2.85 4.09 -5.62
CA LEU A 87 -1.69 3.48 -6.22
C LEU A 87 -0.94 2.62 -5.20
N VAL A 88 -0.38 1.52 -5.69
CA VAL A 88 0.46 0.62 -4.90
C VAL A 88 1.87 0.67 -5.42
N TYR A 89 2.80 0.89 -4.50
CA TYR A 89 4.24 0.83 -4.74
C TYR A 89 4.79 -0.37 -3.98
N ALA A 90 5.83 -1.01 -4.50
CA ALA A 90 6.47 -2.14 -3.83
C ALA A 90 7.98 -2.15 -4.07
N ARG A 91 8.75 -2.56 -3.08
CA ARG A 91 10.17 -2.86 -3.24
C ARG A 91 10.38 -4.09 -4.13
N PRO A 92 11.55 -4.24 -4.77
CA PRO A 92 11.88 -5.45 -5.51
C PRO A 92 11.63 -6.73 -4.69
N GLY A 93 10.88 -7.68 -5.25
CA GLY A 93 10.54 -8.95 -4.60
C GLY A 93 9.42 -8.89 -3.54
N ALA A 94 8.86 -7.71 -3.26
CA ALA A 94 7.72 -7.56 -2.35
C ALA A 94 6.35 -7.81 -3.02
N TRP A 95 6.31 -7.86 -4.35
CA TRP A 95 5.10 -8.01 -5.17
C TRP A 95 5.30 -9.09 -6.24
N ARG A 96 4.35 -10.02 -6.40
CA ARG A 96 4.34 -11.12 -7.38
C ARG A 96 3.18 -10.96 -8.37
#